data_AF-A0A4R9Q0A6-F1
#
_entry.id   AF-A0A4R9Q0A6-F1
#
_cell.length_a   1.000
_cell.length_b   1.000
_cell.length_c   1.000
_cell.angle_alpha   90.00
_cell.angle_beta   90.00
_cell.angle_gamma   90.00
#
_symmetry.space_group_name_H-M   'P 1'
#
loop_
_entity.id
_entity.type
_entity.pdbx_description
1 polymer ?
#
loop_
_entity_poly.entity_id
_entity_poly.type
_entity_poly.pdbx_seq_one_letter_code
_entity_poly.pdbx_strand_id
1 'polypeptide(L)'
;VAGNLTADGLLTITDVDAGEANFTTQAATAGSNGYGTFTLAADGSWTYTADNTQAAIQQLGAGDTITDSFTAVSSDGSDSQLVTVTIHGTNDSAVIGGVSTDDVTEDNGADGLLPGNLT
;
A
#
# COMPACT_ATOMS: atom_id res chain seq x y z
N VAL A 1 11.52 16.59 -6.98
CA VAL A 1 11.27 17.16 -5.63
C VAL A 1 12.09 16.36 -4.62
N ALA A 2 12.83 17.02 -3.72
CA ALA A 2 13.49 16.34 -2.60
C ALA A 2 12.47 16.14 -1.47
N GLY A 3 12.40 14.93 -0.91
CA GLY A 3 11.44 14.57 0.14
C GLY A 3 11.21 13.07 0.23
N ASN A 4 10.45 12.65 1.23
CA ASN A 4 10.03 11.27 1.39
C ASN A 4 8.60 11.08 0.87
N LEU A 5 8.38 9.97 0.16
CA LEU A 5 7.04 9.45 -0.06
C LEU A 5 6.65 8.63 1.16
N THR A 6 5.43 8.83 1.64
CA THR A 6 4.90 8.11 2.80
C THR A 6 3.55 7.49 2.48
N ALA A 7 3.31 6.31 3.02
CA ALA A 7 2.01 5.66 3.05
C ALA A 7 1.80 5.00 4.41
N ASP A 8 0.57 4.85 4.84
CA ASP A 8 0.22 4.26 6.13
C ASP A 8 -1.14 3.55 6.06
N GLY A 9 -1.41 2.75 7.09
CA GLY A 9 -2.67 2.07 7.21
C GLY A 9 -2.78 1.27 8.51
N LEU A 10 -3.90 0.57 8.65
CA LEU A 10 -4.20 -0.28 9.80
C LEU A 10 -4.51 -1.69 9.32
N LEU A 11 -3.78 -2.67 9.84
CA LEU A 11 -4.16 -4.07 9.71
C LEU A 11 -4.99 -4.48 10.91
N THR A 12 -6.06 -5.22 10.66
CA THR A 12 -6.88 -5.83 11.71
C THR A 12 -6.68 -7.33 11.68
N ILE A 13 -6.41 -7.91 12.84
CA ILE A 13 -6.39 -9.35 13.03
C ILE A 13 -7.51 -9.72 14.01
N THR A 14 -8.24 -10.78 13.70
CA THR A 14 -9.23 -11.36 14.59
C THR A 14 -8.78 -12.77 14.90
N ASP A 15 -8.11 -12.91 16.04
CA ASP A 15 -7.76 -14.22 16.59
C ASP A 15 -8.93 -14.77 17.42
N VAL A 16 -9.12 -16.09 17.39
CA VAL A 16 -10.15 -16.78 18.19
C VAL A 16 -9.77 -16.81 19.67
N ASP A 17 -8.48 -16.73 19.98
CA ASP A 17 -7.93 -16.74 21.32
C ASP A 17 -7.81 -15.30 21.87
N ALA A 18 -8.38 -15.10 23.06
CA ALA A 18 -8.50 -13.78 23.65
C ALA A 18 -7.13 -13.20 24.05
N GLY A 19 -6.74 -12.10 23.40
CA GLY A 19 -5.47 -11.41 23.67
C GLY A 19 -4.38 -11.68 22.64
N GLU A 20 -4.65 -12.52 21.64
CA GLU A 20 -3.70 -12.88 20.57
C GLU A 20 -3.97 -12.14 19.25
N ALA A 21 -4.95 -11.23 19.26
CA ALA A 21 -5.23 -10.29 18.17
C ALA A 21 -4.19 -9.14 18.10
N ASN A 22 -2.90 -9.47 18.02
CA ASN A 22 -1.80 -8.51 17.89
C ASN A 22 -0.81 -8.98 16.81
N PHE A 23 -0.04 -8.03 16.26
CA PHE A 23 1.02 -8.33 15.31
C PHE A 23 2.39 -8.40 15.97
N THR A 24 3.28 -9.20 15.37
CA THR A 24 4.71 -9.11 15.64
C THR A 24 5.21 -7.75 15.15
N THR A 25 5.72 -6.92 16.07
CA THR A 25 6.23 -5.59 15.74
C THR A 25 7.41 -5.69 14.77
N GLN A 26 7.42 -4.85 13.74
CA GLN A 26 8.51 -4.77 12.79
C GLN A 26 9.01 -3.34 12.69
N ALA A 27 10.31 -3.14 12.88
CA ALA A 27 10.94 -1.83 12.81
C ALA A 27 11.87 -1.77 11.60
N ALA A 28 11.64 -0.77 10.73
CA ALA A 28 12.49 -0.49 9.57
C ALA A 28 12.71 -1.71 8.65
N THR A 29 11.67 -2.51 8.42
CA THR A 29 11.70 -3.63 7.47
C THR A 29 11.92 -3.08 6.08
N ALA A 30 13.04 -3.44 5.43
CA ALA A 30 13.25 -3.08 4.03
C ALA A 30 12.15 -3.71 3.18
N GLY A 31 11.55 -2.93 2.29
CA GLY A 31 10.59 -3.48 1.36
C GLY A 31 11.24 -4.46 0.37
N SER A 32 10.43 -5.36 -0.19
CA SER A 32 10.85 -6.43 -1.11
C SER A 32 11.72 -5.97 -2.30
N ASN A 33 11.54 -4.74 -2.79
CA ASN A 33 12.38 -4.17 -3.86
C ASN A 33 13.36 -3.10 -3.36
N GLY A 34 13.38 -2.83 -2.05
CA GLY A 34 14.32 -1.93 -1.41
C GLY A 34 14.09 -0.44 -1.72
N TYR A 35 12.89 -0.07 -2.18
CA TYR A 35 12.56 1.33 -2.46
C TYR A 35 12.25 2.11 -1.19
N GLY A 36 11.79 1.44 -0.14
CA GLY A 36 11.52 2.09 1.13
C GLY A 36 11.61 1.14 2.31
N THR A 37 11.20 1.67 3.46
CA THR A 37 11.17 0.95 4.72
C THR A 37 9.77 0.96 5.31
N PHE A 38 9.39 -0.18 5.87
CA PHE A 38 8.13 -0.38 6.57
C PHE A 38 8.33 -0.39 8.08
N THR A 39 7.33 0.06 8.81
CA THR A 39 7.17 -0.23 10.24
C THR A 39 5.79 -0.83 10.49
N LEU A 40 5.69 -1.70 11.48
CA LEU A 40 4.44 -2.30 11.95
C LEU A 40 4.45 -2.31 13.47
N ALA A 41 3.43 -1.69 14.07
CA ALA A 41 3.16 -1.74 15.50
C ALA A 41 2.26 -2.94 15.84
N ALA A 42 2.23 -3.31 17.13
CA ALA A 42 1.48 -4.47 17.60
C ALA A 42 -0.04 -4.33 17.40
N ASP A 43 -0.54 -3.10 17.37
CA ASP A 43 -1.93 -2.75 17.09
C ASP A 43 -2.29 -2.81 15.60
N GLY A 44 -1.34 -3.17 14.73
CA GLY A 44 -1.52 -3.26 13.29
C GLY A 44 -1.30 -1.96 12.53
N SER A 45 -0.99 -0.86 13.22
CA SER A 45 -0.61 0.40 12.57
C SER A 45 0.71 0.21 11.83
N TRP A 46 0.71 0.48 10.52
CA TRP A 46 1.91 0.38 9.70
C TRP A 46 2.18 1.67 8.93
N THR A 47 3.46 1.92 8.67
CA THR A 47 3.89 3.02 7.81
C THR A 47 4.94 2.54 6.82
N TYR A 48 5.02 3.22 5.69
CA TYR A 48 6.01 3.07 4.64
C TYR A 48 6.67 4.42 4.38
N THR A 49 7.98 4.43 4.16
CA THR A 49 8.73 5.63 3.77
C THR A 49 9.74 5.28 2.68
N ALA A 50 9.68 5.98 1.56
CA ALA A 50 10.65 5.89 0.46
C ALA A 50 11.32 7.24 0.20
N ASP A 51 12.60 7.25 -0.13
CA ASP A 51 13.28 8.46 -0.59
C ASP A 51 12.91 8.73 -2.04
N ASN A 52 12.19 9.83 -2.30
CA ASN A 52 11.75 10.19 -3.64
C ASN A 52 12.93 10.52 -4.58
N THR A 53 14.13 10.78 -4.05
CA THR A 53 15.32 11.09 -4.87
C THR A 53 15.96 9.86 -5.51
N GLN A 54 15.50 8.65 -5.18
CA GLN A 54 16.00 7.42 -5.80
C GLN A 54 15.81 7.41 -7.31
N ALA A 55 16.85 6.96 -8.03
CA ALA A 55 16.84 6.94 -9.49
C ALA A 55 15.66 6.14 -10.06
N ALA A 56 15.29 5.02 -9.45
CA ALA A 56 14.17 4.19 -9.89
C ALA A 56 12.82 4.92 -9.80
N ILE A 57 12.59 5.70 -8.74
CA ILE A 57 11.37 6.51 -8.55
C ILE A 57 11.37 7.70 -9.50
N GLN A 58 12.52 8.38 -9.63
CA GLN A 58 12.66 9.54 -10.52
C GLN A 58 12.57 9.19 -12.00
N GLN A 59 12.70 7.91 -12.38
CA GLN A 59 12.54 7.44 -13.75
C GLN A 59 11.09 7.08 -14.11
N LEU A 60 10.15 7.11 -13.16
CA LEU A 60 8.74 6.79 -13.45
C LEU A 60 8.08 7.92 -14.23
N GLY A 61 7.65 7.60 -15.45
CA GLY A 61 6.78 8.45 -16.26
C GLY A 61 5.34 8.47 -15.74
N ALA A 62 4.50 9.32 -16.33
CA ALA A 62 3.07 9.33 -16.01
C ALA A 62 2.45 7.98 -16.37
N GLY A 63 1.79 7.35 -15.39
CA GLY A 63 1.17 6.03 -15.55
C GLY A 63 2.11 4.86 -15.27
N ASP A 64 3.41 5.10 -15.11
CA ASP A 64 4.34 4.07 -14.65
C ASP A 64 4.18 3.84 -13.15
N THR A 65 4.47 2.61 -12.71
CA THR A 65 4.39 2.24 -11.30
C THR A 65 5.51 1.31 -10.91
N ILE A 66 5.97 1.43 -9.67
CA ILE A 66 6.75 0.39 -8.98
C ILE A 66 6.05 0.01 -7.69
N THR A 67 6.38 -1.16 -7.16
CA THR A 67 5.80 -1.66 -5.93
C THR A 67 6.87 -2.02 -4.93
N ASP A 68 6.49 -1.94 -3.66
CA ASP A 68 7.27 -2.44 -2.55
C ASP A 68 6.34 -3.17 -1.59
N SER A 69 6.84 -4.16 -0.86
CA SER A 69 5.99 -4.95 0.03
C SER A 69 6.70 -5.46 1.26
N PHE A 70 5.93 -5.75 2.30
CA PHE A 70 6.37 -6.49 3.49
C PHE A 70 5.29 -7.46 3.97
N THR A 71 5.69 -8.50 4.70
CA THR A 71 4.76 -9.47 5.28
C THR A 71 4.57 -9.18 6.76
N ALA A 72 3.36 -8.78 7.16
CA ALA A 72 2.92 -8.74 8.53
C ALA A 72 2.64 -10.16 9.04
N VAL A 73 2.96 -10.44 10.29
CA VAL A 73 2.76 -11.76 10.92
C VAL A 73 2.08 -11.55 12.26
N SER A 74 1.11 -12.39 12.60
CA SER A 74 0.50 -12.42 13.92
C SER A 74 1.56 -12.65 15.01
N SER A 75 1.26 -12.31 16.26
CA SER A 75 2.21 -12.48 17.36
C SER A 75 2.53 -13.95 17.67
N ASP A 76 1.61 -14.87 17.41
CA ASP A 76 1.75 -16.31 17.60
C ASP A 76 2.32 -17.03 16.35
N GLY A 77 2.40 -16.32 15.23
CA GLY A 77 2.91 -16.84 13.95
C GLY A 77 1.93 -17.72 13.18
N SER A 78 0.67 -17.83 13.60
CA SER A 78 -0.36 -18.62 12.92
C SER A 78 -0.83 -17.97 11.61
N ASP A 79 -0.86 -16.64 11.56
CA ASP A 79 -1.37 -15.87 10.44
C ASP A 79 -0.34 -14.88 9.88
N SER A 80 -0.47 -14.59 8.58
CA SER A 80 0.35 -13.57 7.92
C SER A 80 -0.40 -12.86 6.79
N GLN A 81 -0.06 -11.59 6.56
CA GLN A 81 -0.64 -10.74 5.54
C GLN A 81 0.45 -10.02 4.76
N LEU A 82 0.40 -10.10 3.43
CA LEU A 82 1.27 -9.30 2.56
C LEU A 82 0.67 -7.91 2.37
N VAL A 83 1.43 -6.87 2.69
CA VAL A 83 1.07 -5.48 2.41
C VAL A 83 1.93 -5.00 1.25
N THR A 84 1.27 -4.43 0.23
CA THR A 84 1.93 -3.90 -0.97
C THR A 84 1.63 -2.42 -1.11
N VAL A 85 2.67 -1.61 -1.26
CA VAL A 85 2.57 -0.19 -1.60
C VAL A 85 2.93 0.00 -3.06
N THR A 86 2.11 0.75 -3.79
CA THR A 86 2.35 1.13 -5.19
C THR A 86 2.75 2.59 -5.25
N ILE A 87 3.91 2.87 -5.85
CA ILE A 87 4.40 4.22 -6.12
C ILE A 87 4.08 4.55 -7.59
N HIS A 88 3.31 5.61 -7.80
CA HIS A 88 2.90 6.06 -9.13
C HIS A 88 3.77 7.21 -9.63
N GLY A 89 4.27 7.10 -10.85
CA GLY A 89 4.90 8.19 -11.58
C GLY A 89 3.86 9.19 -12.08
N THR A 90 4.21 10.48 -12.04
CA THR A 90 3.28 11.59 -12.31
C THR A 90 3.71 12.49 -13.47
N ASN A 91 4.87 12.24 -14.09
CA ASN A 91 5.48 13.13 -15.09
C ASN A 91 5.59 14.59 -14.58
N ASP A 92 6.66 14.86 -13.83
CA ASP A 92 7.09 16.16 -13.33
C ASP A 92 6.05 16.99 -12.54
N SER A 93 5.51 16.38 -11.50
CA SER A 93 5.60 16.84 -10.11
C SER A 93 4.76 15.86 -9.29
N ALA A 94 5.42 14.99 -8.52
CA ALA A 94 4.78 13.95 -7.72
C ALA A 94 3.75 14.56 -6.76
N VAL A 95 2.49 14.49 -7.16
CA VAL A 95 1.34 14.67 -6.29
C VAL A 95 0.90 13.28 -5.87
N ILE A 96 0.97 12.98 -4.57
CA ILE A 96 0.36 11.78 -3.99
C ILE A 96 -1.14 11.86 -4.26
N GLY A 97 -1.59 11.07 -5.23
CA GLY A 97 -2.99 11.00 -5.64
C GLY A 97 -3.69 9.81 -4.99
N GLY A 98 -4.47 10.09 -3.95
CA GLY A 98 -5.66 9.33 -3.56
C GLY A 98 -5.46 8.06 -2.72
N VAL A 99 -5.93 8.11 -1.47
CA VAL A 99 -6.41 6.92 -0.76
C VAL A 99 -7.84 6.66 -1.28
N SER A 100 -8.06 5.55 -1.98
CA SER A 100 -9.41 5.03 -2.21
C SER A 100 -9.73 4.04 -1.09
N THR A 101 -10.62 4.45 -0.19
CA THR A 101 -11.36 3.53 0.68
C THR A 101 -12.81 3.63 0.25
N ASP A 102 -13.18 2.84 -0.75
CA ASP A 102 -14.57 2.68 -1.14
C ASP A 102 -15.11 1.37 -0.54
N ASP A 103 -16.23 1.49 0.16
CA ASP A 103 -17.02 0.36 0.63
C ASP A 103 -17.64 -0.38 -0.55
N VAL A 104 -17.47 -1.71 -0.58
CA VAL A 104 -18.11 -2.58 -1.56
C VAL A 104 -19.60 -2.65 -1.24
N THR A 105 -20.43 -2.00 -2.05
CA THR A 105 -21.87 -2.27 -2.08
C THR A 105 -22.20 -2.98 -3.38
N GLU A 106 -22.47 -4.28 -3.30
CA GLU A 106 -23.12 -5.02 -4.36
C GLU A 106 -24.62 -4.67 -4.34
N ASP A 107 -25.15 -4.12 -5.44
CA ASP A 107 -26.17 -4.80 -6.27
C ASP A 107 -27.17 -3.86 -6.98
N ASN A 108 -27.49 -4.30 -8.20
CA ASN A 108 -28.72 -4.18 -8.98
C ASN A 108 -29.06 -2.91 -9.77
N GLY A 109 -28.80 -2.98 -11.09
CA GLY A 109 -29.51 -2.18 -12.08
C GLY A 109 -28.91 -2.29 -13.47
N ALA A 110 -29.33 -3.29 -14.25
CA ALA A 110 -29.09 -3.33 -15.69
C ALA A 110 -29.69 -2.10 -16.40
N ASP A 111 -28.97 -1.49 -17.35
CA ASP A 111 -29.43 -1.33 -18.74
C ASP A 111 -28.28 -0.82 -19.62
N GLY A 112 -28.25 -1.31 -20.85
CA GLY A 112 -27.12 -1.22 -21.77
C GLY A 112 -26.85 0.17 -22.33
N LEU A 113 -25.70 0.26 -23.02
CA LEU A 113 -25.56 0.68 -24.43
C LEU A 113 -24.07 0.93 -24.72
N LEU A 114 -23.47 0.06 -25.56
CA LEU A 114 -22.34 0.43 -26.42
C LEU A 114 -22.92 1.01 -27.75
N PRO A 115 -22.16 1.63 -28.69
CA PRO A 115 -20.76 2.13 -28.72
C PRO A 115 -20.58 3.53 -29.42
N GLY A 116 -19.33 4.01 -29.57
CA GLY A 116 -18.86 4.96 -30.61
C GLY A 116 -18.70 6.42 -30.15
N ASN A 117 -17.62 7.16 -30.42
CA ASN A 117 -16.81 7.29 -31.64
C ASN A 117 -15.42 7.90 -31.33
N LEU A 118 -14.37 7.42 -32.00
CA LEU A 118 -13.03 8.02 -32.11
C LEU A 118 -13.00 8.95 -33.33
N THR A 119 -12.38 10.13 -33.24
CA THR A 119 -11.91 10.87 -34.44
C THR A 119 -10.46 10.56 -34.72
#